data_AF-A0A2M8KRA9-F1
#
_entry.id   AF-A0A2M8KRA9-F1
#
_cell.length_a   1.000
_cell.length_b   1.000
_cell.length_c   1.000
_cell.angle_alpha   90.00
_cell.angle_beta   90.00
_cell.angle_gamma   90.00
#
_symmetry.space_group_name_H-M   'P 1'
#
loop_
_entity.id
_entity.type
_entity.pdbx_description
1 polymer ?
#
loop_
_entity_poly.entity_id
_entity_poly.type
_entity_poly.pdbx_seq_one_letter_code
_entity_poly.pdbx_strand_id
1 'polypeptide(L)'
;MKRLVFTFGTLYEPQIISALLGKEPPFFMAHVEGYQVFKGTGDLLPSEIYQDISSKHDISTFSFLFAQKSTDPNASINEKVYEITTNQEIYLDWWERYPRWYRKEDIIVTEEHGKAHKAFMYTVDKTGELLETFERVQGDVNTYITGAKKTTRKIT
;
A
#
# COMPACT_ATOMS: atom_id res chain seq x y z
N MET A 1 16.28 -13.46 3.35
CA MET A 1 15.26 -14.17 2.54
C MET A 1 14.52 -13.12 1.70
N LYS A 2 14.11 -13.47 0.48
CA LYS A 2 13.32 -12.57 -0.38
C LYS A 2 11.82 -12.86 -0.21
N ARG A 3 10.99 -11.83 -0.32
CA ARG A 3 9.52 -11.89 -0.24
C ARG A 3 8.91 -11.08 -1.38
N LEU A 4 7.65 -11.37 -1.70
CA LEU A 4 6.89 -10.67 -2.73
C LEU A 4 5.81 -9.84 -2.05
N VAL A 5 5.78 -8.55 -2.36
CA VAL A 5 4.73 -7.62 -1.90
C VAL A 5 3.97 -7.09 -3.11
N PHE A 6 2.65 -7.25 -3.10
CA PHE A 6 1.76 -6.63 -4.09
C PHE A 6 1.42 -5.23 -3.60
N THR A 7 1.75 -4.23 -4.41
CA THR A 7 1.57 -2.82 -4.04
C THR A 7 0.70 -2.11 -5.05
N PHE A 8 -0.20 -1.27 -4.55
CA PHE A 8 -1.04 -0.38 -5.33
C PHE A 8 -1.01 1.01 -4.67
N GLY A 9 -1.66 2.00 -5.29
CA GLY A 9 -1.68 3.35 -4.75
C GLY A 9 -0.27 3.95 -4.67
N THR A 10 0.10 4.50 -3.51
CA THR A 10 1.29 5.36 -3.40
C THR A 10 2.60 4.60 -3.63
N LEU A 11 2.69 3.34 -3.20
CA LEU A 11 3.91 2.53 -3.34
C LEU A 11 4.13 2.01 -4.77
N TYR A 12 3.17 2.23 -5.68
CA TYR A 12 3.35 1.99 -7.11
C TYR A 12 4.40 2.94 -7.73
N GLU A 13 4.53 4.16 -7.18
CA GLU A 13 5.37 5.21 -7.72
C GLU A 13 6.86 4.96 -7.43
N PRO A 14 7.71 4.80 -8.48
CA PRO A 14 9.13 4.45 -8.34
C PRO A 14 9.92 5.33 -7.37
N GLN A 15 9.64 6.64 -7.41
CA GLN A 15 10.33 7.63 -6.58
C GLN A 15 9.99 7.52 -5.09
N ILE A 16 8.76 7.13 -4.74
CA ILE A 16 8.34 6.98 -3.35
C ILE A 16 8.90 5.69 -2.77
N ILE A 17 8.74 4.57 -3.49
CA ILE A 17 9.28 3.29 -3.03
C ILE A 17 10.81 3.31 -2.95
N SER A 18 11.49 3.99 -3.89
CA SER A 18 12.94 4.21 -3.82
C SER A 18 13.33 5.05 -2.61
N ALA A 19 12.57 6.11 -2.29
CA ALA A 19 12.84 6.93 -1.12
C ALA A 19 12.70 6.15 0.19
N LEU A 20 11.79 5.18 0.24
CA LEU A 20 11.54 4.35 1.42
C LEU A 20 12.58 3.23 1.57
N LEU A 21 12.88 2.53 0.46
CA LEU A 21 13.69 1.31 0.45
C LEU A 21 15.15 1.53 0.01
N GLY A 22 15.54 2.77 -0.29
CA GLY A 22 16.86 3.18 -0.76
C GLY A 22 17.07 3.07 -2.28
N LYS A 23 16.31 2.20 -2.96
CA LYS A 23 16.21 2.09 -4.43
C LYS A 23 14.94 1.31 -4.79
N GLU A 24 14.49 1.43 -6.05
CA GLU A 24 13.37 0.62 -6.54
C GLU A 24 13.78 -0.86 -6.58
N PRO A 25 13.05 -1.77 -5.91
CA PRO A 25 13.30 -3.20 -6.00
C PRO A 25 12.92 -3.75 -7.39
N PRO A 26 13.46 -4.91 -7.80
CA PRO A 26 12.94 -5.64 -8.96
C PRO A 26 11.45 -5.89 -8.82
N PHE A 27 10.70 -5.78 -9.92
CA PHE A 27 9.27 -6.02 -9.93
C PHE A 27 8.81 -6.72 -11.21
N PHE A 28 7.58 -7.23 -11.16
CA PHE A 28 6.82 -7.69 -12.31
C PHE A 28 5.37 -7.25 -12.18
N MET A 29 4.64 -7.24 -13.30
CA MET A 29 3.20 -6.98 -13.29
C MET A 29 2.45 -8.27 -13.02
N ALA A 30 1.46 -8.20 -12.14
CA ALA A 30 0.59 -9.31 -11.81
C ALA A 30 -0.80 -8.80 -11.43
N HIS A 31 -1.76 -9.72 -11.36
CA HIS A 31 -3.09 -9.43 -10.87
C HIS A 31 -3.44 -10.25 -9.64
N VAL A 32 -4.30 -9.70 -8.81
CA VAL A 32 -4.93 -10.40 -7.69
C VAL A 32 -6.44 -10.42 -7.92
N GLU A 33 -7.03 -11.61 -7.93
CA GLU A 33 -8.47 -11.82 -8.11
C GLU A 33 -9.22 -11.69 -6.78
N GLY A 34 -10.48 -11.26 -6.85
CA GLY A 34 -11.39 -11.15 -5.69
C GLY A 34 -11.17 -9.89 -4.84
N TYR A 35 -10.40 -8.90 -5.31
CA TYR A 35 -10.18 -7.63 -4.60
C TYR A 35 -10.51 -6.43 -5.47
N GLN A 36 -10.88 -5.32 -4.82
CA GLN A 36 -11.01 -4.00 -5.44
C GLN A 36 -10.35 -2.94 -4.55
N VAL A 37 -10.06 -1.78 -5.14
CA VAL A 37 -9.46 -0.64 -4.45
C VAL A 37 -10.56 0.29 -3.96
N PHE A 38 -10.47 0.66 -2.70
CA PHE A 38 -11.37 1.59 -2.03
C PHE A 38 -10.60 2.81 -1.55
N LYS A 39 -11.31 3.93 -1.45
CA LYS A 39 -10.86 5.16 -0.83
C LYS A 39 -11.41 5.25 0.59
N GLY A 40 -10.52 5.53 1.53
CA GLY A 40 -10.87 5.93 2.88
C GLY A 40 -10.54 7.39 3.14
N THR A 41 -11.25 7.97 4.10
CA THR A 41 -11.09 9.35 4.57
C THR A 41 -10.67 9.35 6.05
N GLY A 42 -10.26 10.52 6.56
CA GLY A 42 -9.71 10.65 7.92
C GLY A 42 -10.60 10.09 9.05
N ASP A 43 -11.92 10.12 8.88
CA ASP A 43 -12.92 9.56 9.82
C ASP A 43 -12.87 8.02 9.96
N LEU A 44 -12.30 7.31 8.99
CA LEU A 44 -12.12 5.86 9.02
C LEU A 44 -10.82 5.43 9.73
N LEU A 45 -9.98 6.38 10.12
CA LEU A 45 -8.72 6.09 10.80
C LEU A 45 -8.97 5.59 12.24
N PRO A 46 -8.20 4.60 12.72
CA PRO A 46 -8.13 4.30 14.15
C PRO A 46 -7.70 5.54 14.95
N SER A 47 -8.22 5.73 16.17
CA SER A 47 -8.01 6.96 16.96
C SER A 47 -6.53 7.32 17.16
N GLU A 48 -5.66 6.33 17.38
CA GLU A 48 -4.22 6.57 17.52
C GLU A 48 -3.56 7.07 16.21
N ILE A 49 -4.05 6.62 15.07
CA ILE A 49 -3.56 7.00 13.73
C ILE A 49 -4.13 8.37 13.35
N TYR A 50 -5.40 8.61 13.67
CA TYR A 50 -6.03 9.91 13.52
C TYR A 50 -5.22 11.01 14.22
N GLN A 51 -4.80 10.78 15.47
CA GLN A 51 -3.98 11.75 16.22
C GLN A 51 -2.61 11.97 15.57
N ASP A 52 -1.94 10.89 15.12
CA ASP A 52 -0.66 10.99 14.42
C ASP A 52 -0.78 11.80 13.13
N ILE A 53 -1.79 11.53 12.31
CA ILE A 53 -1.98 12.17 11.00
C ILE A 53 -2.46 13.62 11.16
N SER A 54 -3.45 13.88 12.02
CA SER A 54 -3.98 15.24 12.25
C SER A 54 -2.95 16.21 12.83
N SER A 55 -1.90 15.72 13.50
CA SER A 55 -0.77 16.55 13.95
C SER A 55 0.14 17.05 12.81
N LYS A 56 0.01 16.49 11.61
CA LYS A 56 0.93 16.70 10.46
C LYS A 56 0.22 17.09 9.17
N HIS A 57 -1.06 16.77 9.04
CA HIS A 57 -1.87 16.96 7.85
C HIS A 57 -3.24 17.52 8.22
N ASP A 58 -3.83 18.27 7.29
CA ASP A 58 -5.25 18.61 7.38
C ASP A 58 -6.09 17.34 7.15
N ILE A 59 -6.77 16.91 8.22
CA ILE A 59 -7.54 15.69 8.22
C ILE A 59 -8.79 15.77 7.34
N SER A 60 -9.30 16.98 7.08
CA SER A 60 -10.50 17.20 6.27
C SER A 60 -10.26 16.92 4.78
N THR A 61 -9.01 17.00 4.34
CA THR A 61 -8.58 16.72 2.96
C THR A 61 -7.79 15.42 2.85
N PHE A 62 -7.55 14.73 3.97
CA PHE A 62 -6.80 13.48 3.99
C PHE A 62 -7.63 12.32 3.43
N SER A 63 -7.01 11.55 2.53
CA SER A 63 -7.56 10.30 2.04
C SER A 63 -6.45 9.27 1.82
N PHE A 64 -6.84 8.00 1.75
CA PHE A 64 -5.95 6.87 1.57
C PHE A 64 -6.61 5.79 0.73
N LEU A 65 -5.80 4.93 0.13
CA LEU A 65 -6.28 3.82 -0.69
C LEU A 65 -6.02 2.51 0.02
N PHE A 66 -6.97 1.58 -0.05
CA PHE A 66 -6.80 0.24 0.48
C PHE A 66 -7.50 -0.79 -0.39
N ALA A 67 -7.01 -2.02 -0.38
CA ALA A 67 -7.64 -3.13 -1.05
C ALA A 67 -8.58 -3.85 -0.08
N GLN A 68 -9.73 -4.26 -0.57
CA GLN A 68 -10.73 -5.04 0.16
C GLN A 68 -11.26 -6.15 -0.74
N LYS A 69 -11.67 -7.26 -0.14
CA LYS A 69 -12.35 -8.35 -0.85
C LYS A 69 -13.63 -7.84 -1.49
N SER A 70 -13.82 -8.18 -2.75
CA SER A 70 -14.99 -7.81 -3.52
C SER A 70 -16.09 -8.87 -3.41
N THR A 71 -17.34 -8.44 -3.56
CA THR A 71 -18.47 -9.34 -3.82
C THR A 71 -18.64 -9.68 -5.30
N ASP A 72 -17.95 -8.97 -6.20
CA ASP A 72 -17.92 -9.28 -7.63
C ASP A 72 -16.90 -10.41 -7.89
N PRO A 73 -17.34 -11.57 -8.43
CA PRO A 73 -16.47 -12.70 -8.70
C PRO A 73 -15.41 -12.41 -9.79
N ASN A 74 -15.59 -11.36 -10.60
CA ASN A 74 -14.65 -10.97 -11.65
C ASN A 74 -13.72 -9.82 -11.23
N ALA A 75 -13.84 -9.34 -9.99
CA ALA A 75 -13.01 -8.27 -9.49
C ALA A 75 -11.53 -8.67 -9.52
N SER A 76 -10.68 -7.78 -10.04
CA SER A 76 -9.24 -7.95 -9.99
C SER A 76 -8.54 -6.59 -9.91
N ILE A 77 -7.35 -6.61 -9.31
CA ILE A 77 -6.44 -5.46 -9.26
C ILE A 77 -5.17 -5.85 -10.03
N ASN A 78 -4.75 -5.06 -11.01
CA ASN A 78 -3.61 -5.32 -11.90
C ASN A 78 -2.46 -4.36 -11.59
N GLU A 79 -1.39 -4.82 -10.92
CA GLU A 79 -0.37 -3.95 -10.34
C GLU A 79 1.03 -4.56 -10.28
N LYS A 80 1.96 -3.80 -9.69
CA LYS A 80 3.32 -4.23 -9.43
C LYS A 80 3.40 -5.15 -8.22
N VAL A 81 4.19 -6.22 -8.39
CA VAL A 81 4.70 -7.05 -7.32
C VAL A 81 6.19 -6.80 -7.18
N TYR A 82 6.62 -6.26 -6.05
CA TYR A 82 8.02 -6.01 -5.75
C TYR A 82 8.66 -7.20 -5.04
N GLU A 83 9.89 -7.54 -5.44
CA GLU A 83 10.74 -8.49 -4.74
C GLU A 83 11.59 -7.76 -3.69
N ILE A 84 11.26 -7.99 -2.41
CA ILE A 84 11.85 -7.27 -1.27
C ILE A 84 12.61 -8.21 -0.33
N THR A 85 13.53 -7.65 0.44
CA THR A 85 14.18 -8.32 1.56
C THR A 85 13.35 -8.22 2.85
N THR A 86 13.64 -9.06 3.83
CA THR A 86 13.05 -8.94 5.19
C THR A 86 13.29 -7.57 5.81
N ASN A 87 14.46 -6.96 5.60
CA ASN A 87 14.71 -5.61 6.11
C ASN A 87 13.82 -4.58 5.44
N GLN A 88 13.65 -4.66 4.12
CA GLN A 88 12.74 -3.78 3.36
C GLN A 88 11.28 -3.92 3.82
N GLU A 89 10.84 -5.12 4.15
CA GLU A 89 9.51 -5.35 4.74
C GLU A 89 9.31 -4.57 6.05
N ILE A 90 10.33 -4.44 6.90
CA ILE A 90 10.23 -3.65 8.15
C ILE A 90 9.95 -2.17 7.83
N TYR A 91 10.60 -1.60 6.82
CA TYR A 91 10.32 -0.21 6.41
C TYR A 91 8.89 -0.04 5.89
N LEU A 92 8.39 -1.01 5.13
CA LEU A 92 7.00 -1.02 4.65
C LEU A 92 6.01 -1.16 5.80
N ASP A 93 6.26 -2.04 6.77
CA ASP A 93 5.41 -2.21 7.96
C ASP A 93 5.27 -0.91 8.75
N TRP A 94 6.38 -0.19 8.94
CA TRP A 94 6.37 1.10 9.60
C TRP A 94 5.64 2.18 8.78
N TRP A 95 5.82 2.19 7.45
CA TRP A 95 5.14 3.11 6.54
C TRP A 95 3.62 2.93 6.58
N GLU A 96 3.16 1.69 6.48
CA GLU A 96 1.75 1.29 6.51
C GLU A 96 1.15 1.27 7.92
N ARG A 97 1.95 1.65 8.93
CA ARG A 97 1.56 1.63 10.35
C ARG A 97 0.99 0.27 10.76
N TYR A 98 1.55 -0.81 10.21
CA TYR A 98 1.19 -2.18 10.56
C TYR A 98 1.64 -2.50 12.00
N PRO A 99 0.84 -3.25 12.79
CA PRO A 99 -0.52 -3.75 12.48
C PRO A 99 -1.63 -2.80 12.96
N ARG A 100 -1.30 -1.55 13.32
CA ARG A 100 -2.23 -0.60 13.96
C ARG A 100 -3.28 -0.04 13.01
N TRP A 101 -2.91 0.18 11.75
CA TRP A 101 -3.81 0.68 10.71
C TRP A 101 -4.09 -0.37 9.64
N TYR A 102 -3.09 -0.68 8.81
CA TYR A 102 -3.19 -1.72 7.81
C TYR A 102 -2.91 -3.10 8.42
N ARG A 103 -3.50 -4.12 7.81
CA ARG A 103 -3.20 -5.54 8.04
C ARG A 103 -2.37 -6.07 6.89
N LYS A 104 -1.60 -7.13 7.14
CA LYS A 104 -0.94 -7.91 6.09
C LYS A 104 -1.79 -9.13 5.79
N GLU A 105 -2.14 -9.31 4.53
CA GLU A 105 -2.88 -10.46 4.05
C GLU A 105 -2.02 -11.23 3.04
N ASP A 106 -1.88 -12.54 3.26
CA ASP A 106 -1.25 -13.43 2.30
C ASP A 106 -2.20 -13.64 1.12
N ILE A 107 -1.69 -13.44 -0.09
CA ILE A 107 -2.48 -13.51 -1.32
C ILE A 107 -1.75 -14.35 -2.39
N ILE A 108 -2.53 -14.78 -3.37
CA ILE A 108 -2.01 -15.34 -4.62
C ILE A 108 -2.13 -14.28 -5.70
N VAL A 109 -1.03 -14.04 -6.41
CA VAL A 109 -0.97 -13.12 -7.54
C VAL A 109 -0.57 -13.89 -8.78
N THR A 110 -1.12 -13.51 -9.93
CA THR A 110 -0.88 -14.19 -11.20
C THR A 110 -0.22 -13.22 -12.19
N GLU A 111 0.97 -13.56 -12.68
CA GLU A 111 1.66 -12.82 -13.74
C GLU A 111 0.82 -12.80 -15.03
N GLU A 112 1.10 -11.87 -15.94
CA GLU A 112 0.41 -11.75 -17.24
C GLU A 112 0.43 -13.07 -18.06
N HIS A 113 1.47 -13.90 -17.88
CA HIS A 113 1.61 -15.20 -18.54
C HIS A 113 1.02 -16.38 -17.75
N GLY A 114 0.22 -16.12 -16.71
CA GLY A 114 -0.53 -17.13 -15.96
C GLY A 114 0.24 -17.81 -14.82
N LYS A 115 1.48 -17.39 -14.52
CA LYS A 115 2.25 -17.97 -13.42
C LYS A 115 1.77 -17.41 -12.08
N ALA A 116 1.40 -18.28 -11.15
CA ALA A 116 0.93 -17.90 -9.82
C ALA A 116 2.08 -17.81 -8.80
N HIS A 117 2.03 -16.81 -7.93
CA HIS A 117 3.01 -16.53 -6.88
C HIS A 117 2.33 -16.29 -5.54
N LYS A 118 2.96 -16.72 -4.45
CA LYS A 118 2.58 -16.30 -3.10
C LYS A 118 3.20 -14.94 -2.79
N ALA A 119 2.36 -13.98 -2.44
CA ALA A 119 2.76 -12.63 -2.04
C ALA A 119 1.97 -12.20 -0.80
N PHE A 120 2.23 -11.00 -0.30
CA PHE A 120 1.37 -10.34 0.67
C PHE A 120 0.96 -8.96 0.18
N MET A 121 -0.13 -8.43 0.71
CA MET A 121 -0.63 -7.09 0.44
C MET A 121 -1.06 -6.42 1.74
N TYR A 122 -1.03 -5.09 1.78
CA TYR A 122 -1.60 -4.32 2.88
C TYR A 122 -3.09 -4.02 2.63
N THR A 123 -3.95 -4.42 3.56
CA THR A 123 -5.41 -4.26 3.49
C THR A 123 -5.94 -3.52 4.72
N VAL A 124 -7.16 -2.98 4.62
CA VAL A 124 -7.87 -2.37 5.74
C VAL A 124 -9.23 -3.06 5.87
N ASP A 125 -9.59 -3.43 7.10
CA ASP A 125 -10.89 -4.02 7.44
C ASP A 125 -11.90 -2.92 7.82
N LYS A 126 -12.21 -2.06 6.84
CA LYS A 126 -13.17 -0.94 6.97
C LYS A 126 -13.91 -0.76 5.65
N THR A 127 -15.12 -0.22 5.73
CA THR A 127 -15.87 0.22 4.54
C THR A 127 -15.31 1.54 4.01
N GLY A 128 -15.14 1.65 2.70
CA GLY A 128 -14.76 2.90 2.02
C GLY A 128 -15.58 3.12 0.75
N GLU A 129 -15.21 4.14 -0.01
CA GLU A 129 -15.77 4.40 -1.34
C GLU A 129 -15.07 3.51 -2.38
N LEU A 130 -15.83 2.69 -3.10
CA LEU A 130 -15.28 1.89 -4.19
C LEU A 130 -14.80 2.81 -5.32
N LEU A 131 -13.57 2.61 -5.79
CA LEU A 131 -13.03 3.36 -6.92
C LEU A 131 -12.94 2.50 -8.17
N GLU A 132 -13.62 2.91 -9.25
CA GLU A 132 -13.45 2.30 -10.58
C GLU A 132 -12.11 2.70 -11.21
N THR A 133 -11.69 3.95 -10.97
CA THR A 133 -10.39 4.50 -11.35
C THR A 133 -9.86 5.36 -10.21
N PHE A 134 -8.54 5.41 -10.06
CA PHE A 134 -7.92 6.16 -8.96
C PHE A 134 -6.56 6.73 -9.33
N GLU A 135 -6.24 7.88 -8.72
CA GLU A 135 -4.88 8.40 -8.72
C GLU A 135 -4.03 7.62 -7.72
N ARG A 136 -2.86 7.16 -8.16
CA ARG A 136 -1.91 6.40 -7.32
C ARG A 136 -1.52 7.15 -6.07
N VAL A 137 -1.29 8.45 -6.21
CA VAL A 137 -0.89 9.33 -5.14
C VAL A 137 -2.00 10.32 -4.89
N GLN A 138 -2.66 10.21 -3.73
CA GLN A 138 -3.67 11.17 -3.29
C GLN A 138 -2.94 12.37 -2.67
N GLY A 139 -2.50 13.34 -3.49
CA GLY A 139 -1.84 14.57 -3.05
C GLY A 139 -0.41 14.77 -3.58
N ASP A 140 0.37 15.64 -2.92
CA ASP A 140 1.72 15.99 -3.38
C ASP A 140 2.74 14.87 -3.15
N VAL A 141 3.32 14.37 -4.24
CA VAL A 141 4.36 13.33 -4.23
C VAL A 141 5.55 13.69 -3.32
N ASN A 142 5.96 14.97 -3.27
CA ASN A 142 7.11 15.37 -2.43
C ASN A 142 6.83 15.19 -0.93
N THR A 143 5.58 15.37 -0.52
CA THR A 143 5.13 15.08 0.85
C THR A 143 5.33 13.60 1.18
N TYR A 144 4.96 12.70 0.27
CA TYR A 144 5.16 11.25 0.45
C TYR A 144 6.65 10.86 0.43
N ILE A 145 7.45 11.40 -0.48
CA ILE A 145 8.91 11.18 -0.52
C ILE A 145 9.56 11.63 0.79
N THR A 146 9.15 12.79 1.32
CA THR A 146 9.67 13.32 2.59
C THR A 146 9.28 12.43 3.76
N GLY A 147 8.03 11.95 3.79
CA GLY A 147 7.57 10.96 4.76
C GLY A 147 8.41 9.68 4.71
N ALA A 148 8.63 9.14 3.51
CA ALA A 148 9.35 7.89 3.30
C ALA A 148 10.78 7.97 3.86
N LYS A 149 11.49 9.06 3.55
CA LYS A 149 12.84 9.32 4.09
C LYS A 149 12.86 9.44 5.61
N LYS A 150 11.82 10.03 6.22
CA LYS A 150 11.71 10.12 7.69
C LYS A 150 11.53 8.72 8.31
N THR A 151 10.72 7.87 7.69
CA THR A 151 10.56 6.47 8.13
C THR A 151 11.89 5.73 8.11
N THR A 152 12.66 5.83 7.01
CA THR A 152 13.98 5.18 6.90
C THR A 152 14.93 5.59 8.02
N ARG A 153 15.00 6.90 8.34
CA ARG A 153 15.85 7.44 9.42
C ARG A 153 15.45 6.99 10.82
N LYS A 154 14.18 6.62 11.04
CA LYS A 154 13.69 6.19 12.36
C LYS A 154 14.07 4.74 12.68
N ILE A 155 14.26 3.93 11.64
CA ILE A 155 14.51 2.48 11.74
C ILE A 155 16.01 2.17 11.70
N THR A 156 16.82 3.06 11.10
CA THR A 156 18.29 3.00 11.09
C THR A 156 18.85 3.50 12.41
#